data_AF-A0A829NR61-F1
#
_entry.id   AF-A0A829NR61-F1
#
_cell.length_a   1.000
_cell.length_b   1.000
_cell.length_c   1.000
_cell.angle_alpha   90.00
_cell.angle_beta   90.00
_cell.angle_gamma   90.00
#
_symmetry.space_group_name_H-M   'P 1'
#
loop_
_entity.id
_entity.type
_entity.pdbx_description
1 polymer ?
#
loop_
_entity_poly.entity_id
_entity_poly.type
_entity_poly.pdbx_seq_one_letter_code
_entity_poly.pdbx_strand_id
1 'polypeptide(L)'
;MKRKSVRIYSFTGTGSRLALNLAEKLKQEGYVCTGYTVARFAEDKRLQRLNDGWKQEIGASWGEHALVFIGAAGIAIRAIAPFVKDKFTDPPVIVLDEKGTFAIPLLSGHVGGGVTLAKVLAEYTGGRAVITTATDVQKKFAADVFAMENGLVITDREEAKKISAGILEKKNTGIFSEFPLLGDVPEELTICGSEEQLEGCCGKIVICERNPRNKKSGVLYLLPRNLYVGMGCKKGTKKEILEAELLKTLEKHGFLPEQIRALGSIDLKREEAGLLELADSLGVEFLTYSAESLQEISAVSSSSEFVRGVTGVDNVCERAAKKMCPDGVMVQEKVCLNQCTAAFVCGEVMVKFRKEEEER
;
A
#
# COMPACT_ATOMS: atom_id res chain seq x y z
N MET A 1 -9.89 -0.27 4.46
CA MET A 1 -9.39 -0.81 3.16
C MET A 1 -9.64 0.19 2.02
N LYS A 2 -8.60 0.69 1.31
CA LYS A 2 -8.82 1.33 -0.01
C LYS A 2 -9.54 0.32 -0.91
N ARG A 3 -10.76 0.64 -1.38
CA ARG A 3 -11.53 -0.23 -2.27
C ARG A 3 -10.69 -0.52 -3.52
N LYS A 4 -10.46 -1.79 -3.84
CA LYS A 4 -9.77 -2.19 -5.08
C LYS A 4 -10.65 -1.78 -6.26
N SER A 5 -10.29 -0.68 -6.91
CA SER A 5 -11.11 -0.06 -7.96
C SER A 5 -10.51 -0.32 -9.34
N VAL A 6 -11.34 -0.75 -10.29
CA VAL A 6 -10.93 -1.15 -11.64
C VAL A 6 -11.79 -0.44 -12.69
N ARG A 7 -11.15 0.17 -13.68
CA ARG A 7 -11.82 0.70 -14.87
C ARG A 7 -11.52 -0.20 -16.08
N ILE A 8 -12.57 -0.69 -16.73
CA ILE A 8 -12.46 -1.60 -17.89
C ILE A 8 -12.85 -0.84 -19.16
N TYR A 9 -11.97 -0.79 -20.15
CA TYR A 9 -12.18 -0.10 -21.43
C TYR A 9 -12.26 -1.13 -22.55
N SER A 10 -13.32 -1.09 -23.35
CA SER A 10 -13.50 -2.00 -24.51
C SER A 10 -13.79 -1.23 -25.79
N PHE A 11 -13.40 -1.80 -26.93
CA PHE A 11 -13.46 -1.12 -28.23
C PHE A 11 -14.19 -1.90 -29.33
N THR A 12 -14.60 -3.14 -29.05
CA THR A 12 -15.35 -4.01 -29.97
C THR A 12 -16.57 -4.59 -29.27
N GLY A 13 -17.59 -5.04 -30.03
CA GLY A 13 -18.77 -5.65 -29.43
C GLY A 13 -18.46 -6.93 -28.64
N THR A 14 -17.52 -7.75 -29.13
CA THR A 14 -17.02 -8.92 -28.39
C THR A 14 -16.30 -8.50 -27.11
N GLY A 15 -15.42 -7.50 -27.19
CA GLY A 15 -14.73 -6.95 -26.03
C GLY A 15 -15.67 -6.34 -25.00
N SER A 16 -16.77 -5.71 -25.41
CA SER A 16 -17.78 -5.16 -24.50
C SER A 16 -18.54 -6.24 -23.74
N ARG A 17 -18.88 -7.37 -24.39
CA ARG A 17 -19.44 -8.54 -23.69
C ARG A 17 -18.46 -9.11 -22.67
N LEU A 18 -17.18 -9.20 -23.03
CA LEU A 18 -16.15 -9.62 -22.10
C LEU A 18 -16.00 -8.64 -20.93
N ALA A 19 -16.05 -7.33 -21.20
CA ALA A 19 -15.98 -6.29 -20.17
C ALA A 19 -17.09 -6.42 -19.13
N LEU A 20 -18.32 -6.69 -19.57
CA LEU A 20 -19.47 -6.93 -18.71
C LEU A 20 -19.25 -8.13 -17.79
N ASN A 21 -18.88 -9.27 -18.37
CA ASN A 21 -18.64 -10.51 -17.63
C ASN A 21 -17.53 -10.34 -16.59
N LEU A 22 -16.43 -9.67 -16.96
CA LEU A 22 -15.32 -9.41 -16.04
C LEU A 22 -15.70 -8.43 -14.93
N ALA A 23 -16.44 -7.37 -15.25
CA ALA A 23 -16.90 -6.42 -14.25
C ALA A 23 -17.82 -7.08 -13.21
N GLU A 24 -18.66 -8.04 -13.61
CA GLU A 24 -19.52 -8.80 -12.69
C GLU A 24 -18.71 -9.73 -11.78
N LYS A 25 -17.80 -10.52 -12.35
CA LYS A 25 -16.93 -11.42 -11.57
C LYS A 25 -16.07 -10.65 -10.56
N LEU A 26 -15.45 -9.55 -10.99
CA LEU A 26 -14.65 -8.70 -10.10
C LEU A 26 -15.50 -8.07 -8.99
N LYS A 27 -16.75 -7.65 -9.27
CA LYS A 27 -17.64 -7.14 -8.23
C LYS A 27 -17.99 -8.19 -7.18
N GLN A 28 -18.09 -9.47 -7.56
CA GLN A 28 -18.34 -10.58 -6.62
C GLN A 28 -17.16 -10.77 -5.65
N GLU A 29 -15.93 -10.49 -6.08
CA GLU A 29 -14.72 -10.46 -5.23
C GLU A 29 -14.53 -9.14 -4.46
N GLY A 30 -15.54 -8.27 -4.45
CA GLY A 30 -15.50 -7.00 -3.71
C GLY A 30 -14.74 -5.86 -4.41
N TYR A 31 -14.41 -5.97 -5.70
CA TYR A 31 -13.87 -4.86 -6.46
C TYR A 31 -14.98 -3.84 -6.82
N VAL A 32 -14.60 -2.57 -6.87
CA VAL A 32 -15.45 -1.53 -7.47
C VAL A 32 -15.10 -1.40 -8.94
N CYS A 33 -15.98 -1.87 -9.82
CA CYS A 33 -15.71 -1.89 -11.27
C CYS A 33 -16.62 -0.95 -12.05
N THR A 34 -16.01 -0.15 -12.92
CA THR A 34 -16.71 0.68 -13.91
C THR A 34 -16.25 0.30 -15.31
N GLY A 35 -17.19 -0.06 -16.19
CA GLY A 35 -16.91 -0.45 -17.57
C GLY A 35 -17.24 0.66 -18.55
N TYR A 36 -16.41 0.82 -19.59
CA TYR A 36 -16.54 1.80 -20.65
C TYR A 36 -16.43 1.15 -22.03
N THR A 37 -17.18 1.68 -23.00
CA THR A 37 -17.11 1.24 -24.40
C THR A 37 -17.41 2.36 -25.39
N VAL A 38 -17.04 2.16 -26.66
CA VAL A 38 -17.37 3.10 -27.75
C VAL A 38 -18.89 3.17 -27.98
N ALA A 39 -19.36 4.33 -28.47
CA ALA A 39 -20.78 4.66 -28.59
C ALA A 39 -21.64 3.56 -29.23
N ARG A 40 -21.11 2.89 -30.26
CA ARG A 40 -21.81 1.83 -31.00
C ARG A 40 -22.14 0.59 -30.15
N PHE A 41 -21.45 0.37 -29.04
CA PHE A 41 -21.64 -0.81 -28.18
C PHE A 41 -22.13 -0.46 -26.77
N ALA A 42 -22.46 0.81 -26.52
CA ALA A 42 -22.93 1.32 -25.23
C ALA A 42 -24.46 1.22 -25.04
N GLU A 43 -25.11 0.26 -25.69
CA GLU A 43 -26.56 0.03 -25.56
C GLU A 43 -26.91 -0.56 -24.19
N ASP A 44 -26.01 -1.38 -23.63
CA ASP A 44 -26.13 -1.91 -22.27
C ASP A 44 -25.69 -0.84 -21.26
N LYS A 45 -26.64 -0.36 -20.44
CA LYS A 45 -26.40 0.68 -19.41
C LYS A 45 -25.39 0.28 -18.34
N ARG A 46 -25.01 -1.00 -18.25
CA ARG A 46 -23.92 -1.46 -17.37
C ARG A 46 -22.54 -1.02 -17.87
N LEU A 47 -22.40 -0.65 -19.15
CA LEU A 47 -21.21 0.01 -19.70
C LEU A 47 -21.50 1.48 -19.99
N GLN A 48 -20.58 2.34 -19.62
CA GLN A 48 -20.64 3.76 -19.92
C GLN A 48 -20.06 4.03 -21.32
N ARG A 49 -20.64 5.00 -22.03
CA ARG A 49 -20.10 5.45 -23.31
C ARG A 49 -18.80 6.24 -23.08
N LEU A 50 -17.75 5.91 -23.83
CA LEU A 50 -16.55 6.72 -23.92
C LEU A 50 -16.86 8.07 -24.57
N ASN A 51 -16.52 9.14 -23.87
CA ASN A 51 -16.54 10.50 -24.40
C ASN A 51 -15.24 10.80 -25.16
N ASP A 52 -15.14 11.98 -25.78
CA ASP A 52 -13.96 12.36 -26.56
C ASP A 52 -12.72 12.66 -25.70
N GLY A 53 -12.92 12.94 -24.40
CA GLY A 53 -11.89 13.30 -23.42
C GLY A 53 -11.42 12.15 -22.51
N TRP A 54 -11.81 10.91 -22.80
CA TRP A 54 -11.59 9.77 -21.88
C TRP A 54 -10.12 9.52 -21.53
N LYS A 55 -9.18 9.90 -22.43
CA LYS A 55 -7.74 9.80 -22.17
C LYS A 55 -7.29 10.84 -21.14
N GLN A 56 -7.83 12.05 -21.22
CA GLN A 56 -7.57 13.11 -20.24
C GLN A 56 -8.14 12.73 -18.87
N GLU A 57 -9.30 12.07 -18.83
CA GLU A 57 -9.89 11.54 -17.59
C GLU A 57 -9.04 10.43 -16.96
N ILE A 58 -8.42 9.56 -17.77
CA ILE A 58 -7.43 8.61 -17.26
C ILE A 58 -6.29 9.35 -16.56
N GLY A 59 -5.76 10.42 -17.18
CA GLY A 59 -4.72 11.26 -16.57
C GLY A 59 -5.17 11.95 -15.29
N ALA A 60 -6.41 12.48 -15.26
CA ALA A 60 -6.97 13.17 -14.10
C ALA A 60 -7.13 12.23 -12.89
N SER A 61 -7.44 10.95 -13.13
CA SER A 61 -7.55 9.90 -12.09
C SER A 61 -6.36 8.92 -12.09
N TRP A 62 -5.17 9.38 -12.53
CA TRP A 62 -4.00 8.50 -12.66
C TRP A 62 -3.56 7.99 -11.28
N GLY A 63 -3.46 6.66 -11.13
CA GLY A 63 -3.12 6.03 -9.85
C GLY A 63 -4.31 5.70 -8.95
N GLU A 64 -5.52 6.19 -9.25
CA GLU A 64 -6.72 5.91 -8.45
C GLU A 64 -7.34 4.54 -8.72
N HIS A 65 -7.13 4.03 -9.94
CA HIS A 65 -7.76 2.81 -10.43
C HIS A 65 -6.76 1.94 -11.18
N ALA A 66 -6.88 0.62 -11.05
CA ALA A 66 -6.30 -0.28 -12.03
C ALA A 66 -7.06 -0.13 -13.37
N LEU A 67 -6.32 -0.16 -14.48
CA LEU A 67 -6.87 0.02 -15.82
C LEU A 67 -6.79 -1.29 -16.59
N VAL A 68 -7.94 -1.75 -17.10
CA VAL A 68 -8.02 -2.96 -17.93
C VAL A 68 -8.50 -2.55 -19.31
N PHE A 69 -7.73 -2.86 -20.35
CA PHE A 69 -8.06 -2.57 -21.74
C PHE A 69 -8.36 -3.87 -22.48
N ILE A 70 -9.53 -3.99 -23.06
CA ILE A 70 -9.95 -5.14 -23.87
C ILE A 70 -9.93 -4.73 -25.34
N GLY A 71 -8.89 -5.15 -26.05
CA GLY A 71 -8.64 -4.80 -27.44
C GLY A 71 -7.14 -4.73 -27.76
N ALA A 72 -6.79 -4.03 -28.84
CA ALA A 72 -5.40 -3.92 -29.28
C ALA A 72 -4.53 -3.19 -28.24
N ALA A 73 -3.39 -3.78 -27.86
CA ALA A 73 -2.45 -3.20 -26.90
C ALA A 73 -1.98 -1.79 -27.28
N GLY A 74 -1.86 -1.50 -28.58
CA GLY A 74 -1.50 -0.16 -29.08
C GLY A 74 -2.50 0.93 -28.69
N ILE A 75 -3.79 0.61 -28.45
CA ILE A 75 -4.77 1.58 -27.95
C ILE A 75 -4.45 1.93 -26.50
N ALA A 76 -4.20 0.92 -25.67
CA ALA A 76 -3.82 1.10 -24.27
C ALA A 76 -2.53 1.92 -24.14
N ILE A 77 -1.47 1.54 -24.85
CA ILE A 77 -0.18 2.24 -24.82
C ILE A 77 -0.34 3.72 -25.17
N ARG A 78 -1.03 4.05 -26.28
CA ARG A 78 -1.25 5.45 -26.67
C ARG A 78 -2.14 6.22 -25.70
N ALA A 79 -3.03 5.55 -24.98
CA ALA A 79 -3.89 6.20 -23.99
C ALA A 79 -3.11 6.55 -22.71
N ILE A 80 -2.20 5.68 -22.29
CA ILE A 80 -1.47 5.83 -21.02
C ILE A 80 -0.14 6.57 -21.16
N ALA A 81 0.50 6.54 -22.34
CA ALA A 81 1.86 7.04 -22.56
C ALA A 81 2.14 8.45 -21.98
N PRO A 82 1.22 9.44 -22.06
CA PRO A 82 1.47 10.78 -21.50
C PRO A 82 1.58 10.83 -19.96
N PHE A 83 1.14 9.78 -19.26
CA PHE A 83 0.99 9.78 -17.80
C PHE A 83 1.94 8.82 -17.08
N VAL A 84 2.61 7.93 -17.82
CA VAL A 84 3.55 6.94 -17.29
C VAL A 84 4.74 7.64 -16.63
N LYS A 85 5.03 7.28 -15.37
CA LYS A 85 6.13 7.84 -14.59
C LYS A 85 7.08 6.75 -14.12
N ASP A 86 6.62 5.90 -13.20
CA ASP A 86 7.42 4.86 -12.59
C ASP A 86 6.54 3.76 -11.94
N LYS A 87 7.11 2.55 -11.80
CA LYS A 87 6.41 1.36 -11.29
C LYS A 87 5.87 1.44 -9.86
N PHE A 88 6.26 2.46 -9.08
CA PHE A 88 5.81 2.65 -7.70
C PHE A 88 4.63 3.63 -7.60
N THR A 89 4.46 4.50 -8.61
CA THR A 89 3.40 5.51 -8.63
C THR A 89 2.34 5.24 -9.70
N ASP A 90 2.72 4.57 -10.78
CA ASP A 90 1.80 4.23 -11.86
C ASP A 90 0.78 3.17 -11.40
N PRO A 91 -0.49 3.27 -11.83
CA PRO A 91 -1.48 2.23 -11.58
C PRO A 91 -1.15 0.95 -12.36
N PRO A 92 -1.66 -0.20 -11.90
CA PRO A 92 -1.69 -1.41 -12.72
C PRO A 92 -2.42 -1.16 -14.04
N VAL A 93 -1.78 -1.52 -15.15
CA VAL A 93 -2.41 -1.49 -16.47
C VAL A 93 -2.31 -2.87 -17.10
N ILE A 94 -3.45 -3.45 -17.48
CA ILE A 94 -3.54 -4.79 -18.06
C ILE A 94 -4.26 -4.69 -19.41
N VAL A 95 -3.75 -5.41 -20.42
CA VAL A 95 -4.42 -5.59 -21.71
C VAL A 95 -4.92 -7.02 -21.84
N LEU A 96 -6.16 -7.17 -22.29
CA LEU A 96 -6.71 -8.43 -22.77
C LEU A 96 -7.05 -8.33 -24.26
N ASP A 97 -6.87 -9.42 -25.00
CA ASP A 97 -7.55 -9.55 -26.29
C ASP A 97 -9.05 -9.75 -26.11
N GLU A 98 -9.84 -9.53 -27.16
CA GLU A 98 -11.31 -9.57 -27.05
C GLU A 98 -11.89 -10.97 -26.74
N LYS A 99 -11.10 -12.04 -26.91
CA LYS A 99 -11.49 -13.40 -26.50
C LYS A 99 -11.00 -13.75 -25.09
N GLY A 100 -10.20 -12.88 -24.46
CA GLY A 100 -9.59 -13.14 -23.16
C GLY A 100 -8.55 -14.26 -23.19
N THR A 101 -7.94 -14.54 -24.34
CA THR A 101 -6.93 -15.60 -24.48
C THR A 101 -5.67 -15.25 -23.68
N PHE A 102 -5.29 -13.97 -23.69
CA PHE A 102 -4.11 -13.45 -23.02
C PHE A 102 -4.47 -12.26 -22.13
N ALA A 103 -3.95 -12.26 -20.91
CA ALA A 103 -3.94 -11.11 -20.02
C ALA A 103 -2.49 -10.64 -19.82
N ILE A 104 -2.19 -9.43 -20.28
CA ILE A 104 -0.82 -8.91 -20.38
C ILE A 104 -0.69 -7.68 -19.46
N PRO A 105 0.01 -7.78 -18.33
CA PRO A 105 0.32 -6.61 -17.51
C PRO A 105 1.34 -5.72 -18.25
N LEU A 106 0.98 -4.47 -18.49
CA LEU A 106 1.84 -3.46 -19.13
C LEU A 106 2.60 -2.60 -18.12
N LEU A 107 1.95 -2.19 -17.03
CA LEU A 107 2.53 -1.33 -15.99
C LEU A 107 2.29 -1.91 -14.60
N SER A 108 3.19 -1.56 -13.68
CA SER A 108 3.11 -1.85 -12.24
C SER A 108 2.78 -3.31 -11.92
N GLY A 109 3.47 -4.22 -12.61
CA GLY A 109 3.26 -5.67 -12.52
C GLY A 109 3.41 -6.20 -11.09
N HIS A 110 4.50 -5.88 -10.39
CA HIS A 110 4.75 -6.40 -9.04
C HIS A 110 4.17 -5.49 -7.96
N VAL A 111 4.83 -4.36 -7.67
CA VAL A 111 4.48 -3.48 -6.54
C VAL A 111 3.06 -2.92 -6.66
N GLY A 112 2.58 -2.68 -7.87
CA GLY A 112 1.19 -2.26 -8.09
C GLY A 112 0.17 -3.40 -8.09
N GLY A 113 0.59 -4.67 -8.17
CA GLY A 113 -0.31 -5.82 -8.25
C GLY A 113 -0.84 -6.11 -9.65
N GLY A 114 -0.24 -5.58 -10.72
CA GLY A 114 -0.65 -5.83 -12.10
C GLY A 114 -0.54 -7.29 -12.54
N VAL A 115 0.47 -8.03 -12.07
CA VAL A 115 0.65 -9.47 -12.31
C VAL A 115 -0.47 -10.24 -11.62
N THR A 116 -0.76 -9.94 -10.35
CA THR A 116 -1.85 -10.57 -9.60
C THR A 116 -3.19 -10.35 -10.31
N LEU A 117 -3.48 -9.11 -10.72
CA LEU A 117 -4.72 -8.81 -11.45
C LEU A 117 -4.75 -9.50 -12.82
N ALA A 118 -3.63 -9.57 -13.54
CA ALA A 118 -3.57 -10.30 -14.81
C ALA A 118 -3.83 -11.81 -14.63
N LYS A 119 -3.32 -12.43 -13.56
CA LYS A 119 -3.61 -13.84 -13.21
C LYS A 119 -5.09 -14.06 -12.93
N VAL A 120 -5.71 -13.20 -12.10
CA VAL A 120 -7.16 -13.25 -11.81
C VAL A 120 -7.99 -13.11 -13.09
N LEU A 121 -7.65 -12.15 -13.96
CA LEU A 121 -8.36 -11.93 -15.22
C LEU A 121 -8.20 -13.12 -16.19
N ALA A 122 -7.00 -13.73 -16.25
CA ALA A 122 -6.75 -14.93 -17.04
C ALA A 122 -7.59 -16.11 -16.53
N GLU A 123 -7.65 -16.34 -15.22
CA GLU A 123 -8.47 -17.38 -14.61
C GLU A 123 -9.96 -17.21 -14.97
N TYR A 124 -10.48 -15.99 -14.88
CA TYR A 124 -11.88 -15.70 -15.21
C TYR A 124 -12.25 -15.91 -16.68
N THR A 125 -11.27 -15.82 -17.56
CA THR A 125 -11.45 -15.98 -19.01
C THR A 125 -11.10 -17.39 -19.48
N GLY A 126 -10.49 -18.22 -18.63
CA GLY A 126 -9.84 -19.46 -19.07
C GLY A 126 -8.61 -19.22 -19.95
N GLY A 127 -8.09 -17.99 -19.94
CA GLY A 127 -6.92 -17.57 -20.71
C GLY A 127 -5.62 -17.74 -19.94
N ARG A 128 -4.58 -17.05 -20.39
CA ARG A 128 -3.24 -17.10 -19.78
C ARG A 128 -2.68 -15.71 -19.50
N ALA A 129 -2.12 -15.53 -18.30
CA ALA A 129 -1.33 -14.35 -17.99
C ALA A 129 0.04 -14.41 -18.68
N VAL A 130 0.43 -13.37 -19.42
CA VAL A 130 1.72 -13.28 -20.12
C VAL A 130 2.66 -12.37 -19.32
N ILE A 131 3.44 -12.96 -18.41
CA ILE A 131 4.34 -12.25 -17.51
C ILE A 131 5.72 -12.14 -18.16
N THR A 132 6.25 -10.92 -18.28
CA THR A 132 7.52 -10.64 -18.99
C THR A 132 8.62 -10.09 -18.09
N THR A 133 8.32 -9.72 -16.84
CA THR A 133 9.31 -9.05 -15.99
C THR A 133 10.37 -10.03 -15.51
N ALA A 134 11.66 -9.69 -15.68
CA ALA A 134 12.78 -10.60 -15.44
C ALA A 134 12.83 -11.16 -14.01
N THR A 135 12.43 -10.37 -12.99
CA THR A 135 12.36 -10.85 -11.60
C THR A 135 11.31 -11.93 -11.41
N ASP A 136 10.13 -11.82 -12.04
CA ASP A 136 9.11 -12.90 -12.03
C ASP A 136 9.61 -14.14 -12.77
N VAL A 137 10.26 -13.94 -13.93
CA VAL A 137 10.69 -15.05 -14.80
C VAL A 137 11.87 -15.82 -14.18
N GLN A 138 12.81 -15.12 -13.55
CA GLN A 138 13.98 -15.74 -12.93
C GLN A 138 13.72 -16.22 -11.50
N LYS A 139 12.53 -15.93 -10.92
CA LYS A 139 12.15 -16.24 -9.53
C LYS A 139 13.19 -15.78 -8.48
N LYS A 140 14.00 -14.77 -8.80
CA LYS A 140 15.05 -14.24 -7.94
C LYS A 140 14.54 -13.19 -6.97
N PHE A 141 15.26 -13.01 -5.86
CA PHE A 141 14.97 -11.96 -4.90
C PHE A 141 14.98 -10.56 -5.54
N ALA A 142 13.92 -9.79 -5.25
CA ALA A 142 13.79 -8.39 -5.63
C ALA A 142 13.40 -7.59 -4.39
N ALA A 143 14.21 -6.58 -4.05
CA ALA A 143 14.09 -5.87 -2.78
C ALA A 143 12.76 -5.10 -2.65
N ASP A 144 12.24 -4.58 -3.76
CA ASP A 144 10.96 -3.86 -3.79
C ASP A 144 9.74 -4.78 -3.62
N VAL A 145 9.79 -5.97 -4.21
CA VAL A 145 8.77 -7.01 -4.06
C VAL A 145 8.73 -7.51 -2.62
N PHE A 146 9.91 -7.85 -2.09
CA PHE A 146 10.08 -8.28 -0.72
C PHE A 146 9.56 -7.23 0.29
N ALA A 147 9.89 -5.96 0.06
CA ALA A 147 9.42 -4.86 0.90
C ALA A 147 7.88 -4.73 0.84
N MET A 148 7.28 -4.76 -0.36
CA MET A 148 5.82 -4.70 -0.48
C MET A 148 5.12 -5.83 0.28
N GLU A 149 5.57 -7.08 0.09
CA GLU A 149 4.92 -8.26 0.66
C GLU A 149 4.97 -8.29 2.20
N ASN A 150 6.05 -7.73 2.76
CA ASN A 150 6.23 -7.61 4.20
C ASN A 150 5.71 -6.28 4.76
N GLY A 151 5.09 -5.43 3.93
CA GLY A 151 4.60 -4.12 4.36
C GLY A 151 5.73 -3.22 4.88
N LEU A 152 6.90 -3.25 4.23
CA LEU A 152 8.06 -2.42 4.54
C LEU A 152 8.11 -1.19 3.63
N VAL A 153 8.47 -0.05 4.20
CA VAL A 153 8.77 1.22 3.53
C VAL A 153 10.17 1.14 2.95
N ILE A 154 10.27 1.36 1.64
CA ILE A 154 11.55 1.50 0.93
C ILE A 154 12.03 2.93 1.10
N THR A 155 13.12 3.12 1.84
CA THR A 155 13.63 4.47 2.10
C THR A 155 14.47 5.07 0.96
N ASP A 156 14.98 4.22 0.05
CA ASP A 156 15.72 4.63 -1.15
C ASP A 156 15.38 3.69 -2.31
N ARG A 157 14.69 4.23 -3.32
CA ARG A 157 14.25 3.45 -4.49
C ARG A 157 15.40 3.13 -5.45
N GLU A 158 16.42 3.97 -5.51
CA GLU A 158 17.57 3.75 -6.37
C GLU A 158 18.47 2.65 -5.79
N GLU A 159 18.68 2.63 -4.47
CA GLU A 159 19.38 1.52 -3.82
C GLU A 159 18.62 0.19 -3.98
N ALA A 160 17.28 0.18 -3.84
CA ALA A 160 16.48 -1.02 -4.10
C ALA A 160 16.64 -1.56 -5.53
N LYS A 161 16.72 -0.67 -6.53
CA LYS A 161 17.01 -1.06 -7.93
C LYS A 161 18.43 -1.61 -8.07
N LYS A 162 19.44 -0.95 -7.49
CA LYS A 162 20.85 -1.39 -7.55
C LYS A 162 21.03 -2.77 -6.93
N ILE A 163 20.42 -3.02 -5.77
CA ILE A 163 20.48 -4.33 -5.10
C ILE A 163 19.85 -5.41 -5.98
N SER A 164 18.65 -5.16 -6.51
CA SER A 164 17.96 -6.12 -7.37
C SER A 164 18.76 -6.41 -8.66
N ALA A 165 19.39 -5.39 -9.26
CA ALA A 165 20.29 -5.57 -10.40
C ALA A 165 21.55 -6.36 -10.04
N GLY A 166 22.16 -6.10 -8.88
CA GLY A 166 23.33 -6.82 -8.39
C GLY A 166 23.07 -8.32 -8.18
N ILE A 167 21.88 -8.67 -7.68
CA ILE A 167 21.45 -10.07 -7.50
C ILE A 167 21.30 -10.80 -8.85
N LEU A 168 20.80 -10.12 -9.88
CA LEU A 168 20.77 -10.65 -11.25
C LEU A 168 22.19 -10.94 -11.76
N GLU A 169 23.15 -10.08 -11.42
CA GLU A 169 24.59 -10.22 -11.72
C GLU A 169 25.34 -11.19 -10.78
N LYS A 170 24.64 -11.90 -9.88
CA LYS A 170 25.21 -12.84 -8.89
C LYS A 170 26.19 -12.19 -7.91
N LYS A 171 26.02 -10.91 -7.60
CA LYS A 171 26.77 -10.24 -6.52
C LYS A 171 26.18 -10.64 -5.16
N ASN A 172 27.06 -10.91 -4.19
CA ASN A 172 26.64 -11.23 -2.83
C ASN A 172 25.90 -10.03 -2.19
N THR A 173 24.72 -10.28 -1.65
CA THR A 173 23.90 -9.29 -0.96
C THR A 173 23.66 -9.75 0.49
N GLY A 174 24.04 -8.91 1.44
CA GLY A 174 23.81 -9.15 2.86
C GLY A 174 22.47 -8.57 3.31
N ILE A 175 21.80 -9.26 4.23
CA ILE A 175 20.60 -8.77 4.91
C ILE A 175 20.76 -8.87 6.42
N PHE A 176 20.51 -7.76 7.11
CA PHE A 176 20.39 -7.69 8.57
C PHE A 176 18.97 -7.25 8.93
N SER A 177 18.39 -7.86 9.96
CA SER A 177 17.04 -7.56 10.43
C SER A 177 17.00 -7.51 11.95
N GLU A 178 16.44 -6.44 12.51
CA GLU A 178 16.09 -6.34 13.94
C GLU A 178 14.91 -7.27 14.31
N PHE A 179 14.20 -7.79 13.30
CA PHE A 179 13.02 -8.63 13.44
C PHE A 179 13.29 -10.08 13.03
N PRO A 180 12.52 -11.04 13.57
CA PRO A 180 12.59 -12.42 13.12
C PRO A 180 12.36 -12.56 11.62
N LEU A 181 13.30 -13.25 10.96
CA LEU A 181 13.18 -13.71 9.58
C LEU A 181 12.56 -15.11 9.57
N LEU A 182 11.47 -15.28 8.83
CA LEU A 182 10.73 -16.54 8.71
C LEU A 182 10.75 -17.04 7.26
N GLY A 183 10.74 -18.36 7.09
CA GLY A 183 10.77 -19.00 5.77
C GLY A 183 12.20 -19.22 5.25
N ASP A 184 12.28 -19.73 4.03
CA ASP A 184 13.55 -20.06 3.40
C ASP A 184 14.15 -18.80 2.77
N VAL A 185 15.30 -18.37 3.29
CA VAL A 185 16.01 -17.21 2.76
C VAL A 185 16.64 -17.60 1.42
N PRO A 186 16.41 -16.83 0.33
CA PRO A 186 17.00 -17.11 -0.97
C PRO A 186 18.53 -17.22 -0.91
N GLU A 187 19.11 -18.14 -1.68
CA GLU A 187 20.55 -18.40 -1.69
C GLU A 187 21.39 -17.16 -2.07
N GLU A 188 20.79 -16.19 -2.77
CA GLU A 188 21.47 -14.94 -3.12
C GLU A 188 21.64 -13.97 -1.95
N LEU A 189 21.01 -14.25 -0.80
CA LEU A 189 21.09 -13.43 0.40
C LEU A 189 21.90 -14.10 1.49
N THR A 190 22.87 -13.37 2.03
CA THR A 190 23.59 -13.76 3.25
C THR A 190 22.93 -13.11 4.45
N ILE A 191 22.41 -13.90 5.39
CA ILE A 191 21.92 -13.37 6.66
C ILE A 191 23.11 -12.92 7.51
N CYS A 192 23.10 -11.64 7.88
CA CYS A 192 24.06 -11.04 8.79
C CYS A 192 23.40 -10.87 10.17
N GLY A 193 24.17 -11.14 11.23
CA GLY A 193 23.73 -10.94 12.62
C GLY A 193 23.93 -9.50 13.12
N SER A 194 24.63 -8.66 12.37
CA SER A 194 24.78 -7.22 12.67
C SER A 194 25.02 -6.40 11.40
N GLU A 195 24.89 -5.07 11.51
CA GLU A 195 25.19 -4.17 10.39
C GLU A 195 26.67 -4.20 9.97
N GLU A 196 27.60 -4.42 10.89
CA GLU A 196 29.05 -4.46 10.60
C GLU A 196 29.39 -5.62 9.65
N GLN A 197 28.69 -6.74 9.78
CA GLN A 197 28.88 -7.90 8.91
C GLN A 197 28.44 -7.63 7.45
N LEU A 198 27.61 -6.60 7.22
CA LEU A 198 27.23 -6.18 5.87
C LEU A 198 28.37 -5.52 5.11
N GLU A 199 29.45 -5.06 5.77
CA GLU A 199 30.53 -4.33 5.10
C GLU A 199 31.22 -5.15 4.00
N GLY A 200 31.28 -6.48 4.15
CA GLY A 200 31.82 -7.40 3.16
C GLY A 200 30.88 -7.71 1.98
N CYS A 201 29.64 -7.22 2.00
CA CYS A 201 28.65 -7.49 0.96
C CYS A 201 28.59 -6.37 -0.09
N CYS A 202 28.33 -6.74 -1.35
CA CYS A 202 28.18 -5.77 -2.43
C CYS A 202 26.83 -5.02 -2.32
N GLY A 203 25.75 -5.77 -2.08
CA GLY A 203 24.43 -5.23 -1.72
C GLY A 203 24.20 -5.33 -0.22
N LYS A 204 23.54 -4.33 0.39
CA LYS A 204 23.32 -4.27 1.83
C LYS A 204 21.88 -3.87 2.12
N ILE A 205 21.15 -4.74 2.81
CA ILE A 205 19.76 -4.50 3.22
C ILE A 205 19.73 -4.49 4.75
N VAL A 206 19.11 -3.46 5.33
CA VAL A 206 18.85 -3.36 6.77
C VAL A 206 17.35 -3.21 6.98
N ILE A 207 16.76 -4.09 7.78
CA ILE A 207 15.38 -3.98 8.25
C ILE A 207 15.41 -3.54 9.71
N CYS A 208 14.91 -2.34 9.99
CA CYS A 208 14.94 -1.76 11.33
C CYS A 208 13.66 -0.98 11.65
N GLU A 209 13.34 -0.85 12.94
CA GLU A 209 12.11 -0.20 13.42
C GLU A 209 12.14 1.32 13.16
N ARG A 210 13.31 1.94 13.41
CA ARG A 210 13.47 3.40 13.35
C ARG A 210 14.31 3.81 12.16
N ASN A 211 13.89 4.87 11.49
CA ASN A 211 14.64 5.53 10.43
C ASN A 211 15.96 6.08 10.98
N PRO A 212 17.13 5.56 10.54
CA PRO A 212 18.41 6.01 11.05
C PRO A 212 18.69 7.47 10.70
N ARG A 213 19.18 8.24 11.68
CA ARG A 213 19.58 9.65 11.46
C ARG A 213 20.74 9.78 10.49
N ASN A 214 21.69 8.84 10.55
CA ASN A 214 22.88 8.82 9.71
C ASN A 214 22.84 7.59 8.79
N LYS A 215 22.16 7.70 7.65
CA LYS A 215 22.10 6.63 6.66
C LYS A 215 23.46 6.40 6.05
N LYS A 216 23.92 5.14 6.03
CA LYS A 216 25.14 4.73 5.34
C LYS A 216 24.88 4.67 3.83
N SER A 217 25.81 5.18 3.04
CA SER A 217 25.75 5.08 1.57
C SER A 217 25.84 3.62 1.13
N GLY A 218 25.05 3.24 0.11
CA GLY A 218 25.01 1.86 -0.40
C GLY A 218 24.26 0.87 0.49
N VAL A 219 23.47 1.36 1.45
CA VAL A 219 22.61 0.53 2.31
C VAL A 219 21.14 0.86 2.03
N LEU A 220 20.37 -0.15 1.68
CA LEU A 220 18.92 -0.04 1.59
C LEU A 220 18.31 -0.28 2.97
N TYR A 221 17.73 0.76 3.56
CA TYR A 221 16.93 0.64 4.77
C TYR A 221 15.46 0.38 4.42
N LEU A 222 14.90 -0.66 5.03
CA LEU A 222 13.51 -1.05 4.95
C LEU A 222 12.86 -0.91 6.33
N LEU A 223 11.76 -0.16 6.44
CA LEU A 223 11.13 0.14 7.73
C LEU A 223 9.71 -0.45 7.80
N PRO A 224 9.29 -1.12 8.87
CA PRO A 224 7.96 -1.70 8.93
C PRO A 224 6.84 -0.64 8.95
N ARG A 225 5.72 -0.95 8.28
CA ARG A 225 4.46 -0.20 8.38
C ARG A 225 3.58 -0.76 9.51
N ASN A 226 4.06 -0.64 10.74
CA ASN A 226 3.48 -1.21 11.95
C ASN A 226 3.06 -0.14 12.99
N LEU A 227 3.12 1.15 12.66
CA LEU A 227 2.83 2.23 13.60
C LEU A 227 1.34 2.59 13.59
N TYR A 228 0.67 2.44 14.74
CA TYR A 228 -0.73 2.79 14.94
C TYR A 228 -0.83 4.06 15.76
N VAL A 229 -1.49 5.07 15.19
CA VAL A 229 -1.51 6.41 15.78
C VAL A 229 -2.94 6.74 16.20
N GLY A 230 -3.17 6.84 17.50
CA GLY A 230 -4.41 7.37 18.03
C GLY A 230 -4.33 8.90 18.13
N MET A 231 -5.30 9.62 17.57
CA MET A 231 -5.36 11.08 17.64
C MET A 231 -6.72 11.57 18.13
N GLY A 232 -6.68 12.56 19.00
CA GLY A 232 -7.83 13.37 19.41
C GLY A 232 -7.57 14.83 19.07
N CYS A 233 -8.62 15.61 18.83
CA CYS A 233 -8.50 17.03 18.54
C CYS A 233 -9.72 17.82 19.00
N LYS A 234 -9.56 19.14 19.15
CA LYS A 234 -10.69 20.07 19.28
C LYS A 234 -11.53 20.05 17.98
N LYS A 235 -12.81 20.44 18.07
CA LYS A 235 -13.69 20.50 16.89
C LYS A 235 -13.18 21.56 15.92
N GLY A 236 -13.09 21.24 14.63
CA GLY A 236 -12.64 22.16 13.59
C GLY A 236 -11.12 22.38 13.55
N THR A 237 -10.33 21.57 14.24
CA THR A 237 -8.86 21.62 14.10
C THR A 237 -8.48 21.28 12.67
N LYS A 238 -7.74 22.17 12.01
CA LYS A 238 -7.32 22.01 10.62
C LYS A 238 -6.26 20.92 10.44
N LYS A 239 -6.26 20.30 9.26
CA LYS A 239 -5.29 19.26 8.86
C LYS A 239 -3.84 19.69 9.11
N GLU A 240 -3.47 20.91 8.75
CA GLU A 240 -2.07 21.38 8.82
C GLU A 240 -1.54 21.40 10.26
N ILE A 241 -2.42 21.70 11.24
CA ILE A 241 -2.06 21.68 12.65
C ILE A 241 -1.83 20.24 13.11
N LEU A 242 -2.73 19.32 12.73
CA LEU A 242 -2.62 17.91 13.10
C LEU A 242 -1.38 17.27 12.47
N GLU A 243 -1.13 17.56 11.20
CA GLU A 243 0.01 17.07 10.43
C GLU A 243 1.33 17.57 11.03
N ALA A 244 1.46 18.87 11.30
CA ALA A 244 2.68 19.43 11.88
C ALA A 244 3.04 18.79 13.23
N GLU A 245 2.04 18.61 14.10
CA GLU A 245 2.23 18.04 15.43
C GLU A 245 2.51 16.52 15.38
N LEU A 246 1.88 15.81 14.43
CA LEU A 246 2.16 14.41 14.13
C LEU A 246 3.62 14.24 13.65
N LEU A 247 4.02 14.99 12.63
CA LEU A 247 5.37 14.93 12.03
C LEU A 247 6.46 15.19 13.07
N LYS A 248 6.26 16.19 13.93
CA LYS A 248 7.19 16.51 15.02
C LYS A 248 7.32 15.37 16.03
N THR A 249 6.21 14.69 16.33
CA THR A 249 6.20 13.54 17.24
C THR A 249 6.85 12.32 16.59
N LEU A 250 6.63 12.07 15.29
CA LEU A 250 7.31 11.02 14.53
C LEU A 250 8.82 11.23 14.49
N GLU A 251 9.28 12.45 14.17
CA GLU A 251 10.70 12.79 14.07
C GLU A 251 11.42 12.56 15.42
N LYS A 252 10.80 12.97 16.53
CA LYS A 252 11.32 12.72 17.89
C LYS A 252 11.62 11.24 18.12
N HIS A 253 10.78 10.36 17.58
CA HIS A 253 10.91 8.91 17.71
C HIS A 253 11.63 8.25 16.52
N GLY A 254 12.11 9.02 15.53
CA GLY A 254 12.77 8.46 14.36
C GLY A 254 11.84 7.61 13.48
N PHE A 255 10.55 7.92 13.42
CA PHE A 255 9.62 7.27 12.50
C PHE A 255 9.40 8.12 11.25
N LEU A 256 9.15 7.46 10.12
CA LEU A 256 8.65 8.11 8.92
C LEU A 256 7.11 8.10 8.87
N PRO A 257 6.46 9.10 8.26
CA PRO A 257 5.01 9.11 8.08
C PRO A 257 4.48 7.85 7.37
N GLU A 258 5.25 7.31 6.43
CA GLU A 258 4.90 6.12 5.65
C GLU A 258 4.83 4.84 6.50
N GLN A 259 5.44 4.82 7.70
CA GLN A 259 5.36 3.71 8.64
C GLN A 259 3.99 3.64 9.36
N ILE A 260 3.18 4.71 9.27
CA ILE A 260 1.82 4.70 9.82
C ILE A 260 0.99 3.66 9.08
N ARG A 261 0.44 2.74 9.86
CA ARG A 261 -0.47 1.69 9.42
C ARG A 261 -1.91 2.18 9.41
N ALA A 262 -2.33 2.87 10.47
CA ALA A 262 -3.68 3.40 10.63
C ALA A 262 -3.73 4.57 11.62
N LEU A 263 -4.73 5.43 11.44
CA LEU A 263 -5.12 6.48 12.38
C LEU A 263 -6.40 6.07 13.10
N GLY A 264 -6.46 6.29 14.41
CA GLY A 264 -7.59 5.93 15.25
C GLY A 264 -8.13 7.10 16.07
N SER A 265 -9.45 7.15 16.25
CA SER A 265 -10.09 8.09 17.18
C SER A 265 -11.39 7.53 17.76
N ILE A 266 -12.14 8.37 18.47
CA ILE A 266 -13.50 8.06 18.92
C ILE A 266 -14.52 8.36 17.81
N ASP A 267 -15.67 7.68 17.81
CA ASP A 267 -16.76 7.85 16.84
C ASP A 267 -17.33 9.26 16.74
N LEU A 268 -17.31 10.06 17.81
CA LEU A 268 -17.62 11.50 17.77
C LEU A 268 -16.75 12.28 16.76
N LYS A 269 -15.62 11.72 16.34
CA LYS A 269 -14.67 12.31 15.38
C LYS A 269 -14.75 11.70 13.99
N ARG A 270 -15.72 10.83 13.72
CA ARG A 270 -15.87 10.16 12.41
C ARG A 270 -15.97 11.13 11.24
N GLU A 271 -16.67 12.25 11.43
CA GLU A 271 -16.89 13.27 10.40
C GLU A 271 -15.97 14.50 10.60
N GLU A 272 -14.91 14.40 11.40
CA GLU A 272 -14.00 15.52 11.63
C GLU A 272 -13.08 15.72 10.43
N ALA A 273 -13.35 16.77 9.64
CA ALA A 273 -12.65 17.06 8.38
C ALA A 273 -11.12 17.02 8.51
N GLY A 274 -10.53 17.65 9.53
CA GLY A 274 -9.09 17.68 9.70
C GLY A 274 -8.44 16.30 9.89
N LEU A 275 -9.12 15.35 10.56
CA LEU A 275 -8.62 13.98 10.75
C LEU A 275 -8.81 13.13 9.49
N LEU A 276 -9.95 13.31 8.80
CA LEU A 276 -10.22 12.64 7.52
C LEU A 276 -9.21 13.06 6.44
N GLU A 277 -8.98 14.36 6.30
CA GLU A 277 -8.00 14.93 5.37
C GLU A 277 -6.57 14.49 5.70
N LEU A 278 -6.22 14.38 6.99
CA LEU A 278 -4.91 13.89 7.41
C LEU A 278 -4.74 12.41 7.07
N ALA A 279 -5.74 11.58 7.33
CA ALA A 279 -5.69 10.17 6.99
C ALA A 279 -5.59 9.93 5.48
N ASP A 280 -6.32 10.72 4.69
CA ASP A 280 -6.24 10.70 3.24
C ASP A 280 -4.85 11.10 2.74
N SER A 281 -4.27 12.19 3.27
CA SER A 281 -2.93 12.63 2.85
C SER A 281 -1.82 11.64 3.20
N LEU A 282 -1.96 10.90 4.31
CA LEU A 282 -1.06 9.81 4.69
C LEU A 282 -1.36 8.52 3.92
N GLY A 283 -2.50 8.43 3.24
CA GLY A 283 -2.95 7.23 2.55
C GLY A 283 -3.26 6.06 3.49
N VAL A 284 -3.68 6.34 4.72
CA VAL A 284 -3.95 5.35 5.77
C VAL A 284 -5.45 5.30 6.12
N GLU A 285 -5.87 4.20 6.73
CA GLU A 285 -7.26 4.07 7.18
C GLU A 285 -7.50 4.89 8.45
N PHE A 286 -8.64 5.59 8.49
CA PHE A 286 -9.13 6.28 9.69
C PHE A 286 -10.21 5.43 10.36
N LEU A 287 -9.89 4.90 11.53
CA LEU A 287 -10.75 4.04 12.32
C LEU A 287 -11.35 4.83 13.48
N THR A 288 -12.64 4.64 13.74
CA THR A 288 -13.31 5.24 14.89
C THR A 288 -14.02 4.19 15.74
N TYR A 289 -13.99 4.39 17.05
CA TYR A 289 -14.51 3.44 18.03
C TYR A 289 -15.52 4.12 18.95
N SER A 290 -16.51 3.36 19.42
CA SER A 290 -17.45 3.86 20.43
C SER A 290 -16.76 4.09 21.77
N ALA A 291 -17.34 4.95 22.61
CA ALA A 291 -16.86 5.19 23.96
C ALA A 291 -16.75 3.88 24.78
N GLU A 292 -17.78 3.04 24.70
CA GLU A 292 -17.83 1.72 25.34
C GLU A 292 -16.67 0.82 24.89
N SER A 293 -16.43 0.73 23.57
CA SER A 293 -15.34 -0.08 23.03
C SER A 293 -13.95 0.42 23.45
N LEU A 294 -13.77 1.73 23.62
CA LEU A 294 -12.52 2.30 24.12
C LEU A 294 -12.34 2.07 25.63
N GLN A 295 -13.42 1.98 26.41
CA GLN A 295 -13.37 1.71 27.85
C GLN A 295 -12.88 0.29 28.18
N GLU A 296 -13.06 -0.68 27.27
CA GLU A 296 -12.52 -2.04 27.40
C GLU A 296 -10.99 -2.08 27.59
N ILE A 297 -10.28 -1.05 27.09
CA ILE A 297 -8.83 -0.93 27.27
C ILE A 297 -8.55 -0.42 28.69
N SER A 298 -8.24 -1.33 29.61
CA SER A 298 -8.16 -1.01 31.05
C SER A 298 -6.99 -0.09 31.44
N ALA A 299 -5.89 -0.09 30.67
CA ALA A 299 -4.67 0.65 30.99
C ALA A 299 -4.46 1.85 30.08
N VAL A 300 -4.32 3.04 30.68
CA VAL A 300 -3.89 4.29 30.04
C VAL A 300 -2.92 5.00 30.99
N SER A 301 -1.97 5.76 30.44
CA SER A 301 -0.94 6.42 31.25
C SER A 301 -1.43 7.72 31.89
N SER A 302 -2.51 8.31 31.36
CA SER A 302 -3.11 9.53 31.91
C SER A 302 -4.62 9.60 31.65
N SER A 303 -5.34 10.30 32.52
CA SER A 303 -6.78 10.56 32.41
C SER A 303 -7.05 12.06 32.22
N SER A 304 -8.15 12.42 31.55
CA SER A 304 -8.61 13.80 31.40
C SER A 304 -10.09 13.92 31.69
N GLU A 305 -10.44 14.69 32.72
CA GLU A 305 -11.82 14.95 33.12
C GLU A 305 -12.61 15.70 32.04
N PHE A 306 -11.97 16.67 31.38
CA PHE A 306 -12.59 17.38 30.24
C PHE A 306 -12.96 16.42 29.12
N VAL A 307 -12.06 15.51 28.74
CA VAL A 307 -12.33 14.51 27.70
C VAL A 307 -13.44 13.57 28.17
N ARG A 308 -13.39 13.08 29.42
CA ARG A 308 -14.42 12.22 30.01
C ARG A 308 -15.81 12.86 29.98
N GLY A 309 -15.92 14.14 30.33
CA GLY A 309 -17.19 14.87 30.32
C GLY A 309 -17.80 15.06 28.92
N VAL A 310 -16.97 15.06 27.87
CA VAL A 310 -17.42 15.25 26.48
C VAL A 310 -17.66 13.92 25.77
N THR A 311 -16.80 12.93 26.00
CA THR A 311 -16.74 11.70 25.19
C THR A 311 -17.15 10.44 25.96
N GLY A 312 -17.32 10.54 27.28
CA GLY A 312 -17.45 9.38 28.16
C GLY A 312 -16.14 8.64 28.44
N VAL A 313 -15.02 9.06 27.86
CA VAL A 313 -13.71 8.39 27.98
C VAL A 313 -12.62 9.41 28.34
N ASP A 314 -11.69 9.04 29.21
CA ASP A 314 -10.67 9.98 29.73
C ASP A 314 -9.41 10.09 28.87
N ASN A 315 -9.15 9.12 28.00
CA ASN A 315 -7.98 9.11 27.11
C ASN A 315 -8.29 8.45 25.76
N VAL A 316 -8.77 9.25 24.81
CA VAL A 316 -9.16 8.76 23.49
C VAL A 316 -7.95 8.26 22.69
N CYS A 317 -6.84 9.00 22.66
CA CYS A 317 -5.72 8.67 21.78
C CYS A 317 -5.03 7.35 22.15
N GLU A 318 -4.72 7.10 23.42
CA GLU A 318 -4.07 5.84 23.80
C GLU A 318 -4.99 4.65 23.59
N ARG A 319 -6.26 4.78 24.01
CA ARG A 319 -7.24 3.70 23.86
C ARG A 319 -7.49 3.39 22.40
N ALA A 320 -7.59 4.39 21.53
CA ALA A 320 -7.75 4.17 20.10
C ALA A 320 -6.51 3.50 19.48
N ALA A 321 -5.30 3.94 19.85
CA ALA A 321 -4.06 3.31 19.37
C ALA A 321 -3.97 1.84 19.81
N LYS A 322 -4.24 1.57 21.09
CA LYS A 322 -4.28 0.20 21.65
C LYS A 322 -5.43 -0.64 21.10
N LYS A 323 -6.59 -0.06 20.79
CA LYS A 323 -7.69 -0.81 20.19
C LYS A 323 -7.35 -1.27 18.78
N MET A 324 -6.61 -0.46 18.01
CA MET A 324 -6.09 -0.86 16.70
C MET A 324 -5.02 -1.95 16.79
N CYS A 325 -4.20 -1.93 17.85
CA CYS A 325 -3.16 -2.92 18.07
C CYS A 325 -3.07 -3.33 19.56
N PRO A 326 -3.92 -4.28 20.01
CA PRO A 326 -4.01 -4.64 21.44
C PRO A 326 -2.69 -5.12 22.02
N ASP A 327 -2.00 -6.00 21.29
CA ASP A 327 -0.73 -6.61 21.68
C ASP A 327 0.49 -5.72 21.36
N GLY A 328 0.29 -4.55 20.73
CA GLY A 328 1.37 -3.65 20.36
C GLY A 328 2.01 -2.95 21.55
N VAL A 329 3.23 -2.47 21.38
CA VAL A 329 3.98 -1.74 22.42
C VAL A 329 3.72 -0.24 22.30
N MET A 330 3.38 0.40 23.43
CA MET A 330 3.22 1.86 23.48
C MET A 330 4.59 2.53 23.35
N VAL A 331 4.81 3.30 22.28
CA VAL A 331 6.07 4.02 22.03
C VAL A 331 5.98 5.51 22.35
N GLN A 332 4.76 6.06 22.28
CA GLN A 332 4.44 7.40 22.74
C GLN A 332 3.11 7.35 23.46
N GLU A 333 3.15 7.48 24.78
CA GLU A 333 1.96 7.75 25.59
C GLU A 333 1.29 9.07 25.17
N LYS A 334 0.11 9.38 25.71
CA LYS A 334 -0.60 10.63 25.38
C LYS A 334 0.31 11.83 25.51
N VAL A 335 0.57 12.47 24.37
CA VAL A 335 1.17 13.80 24.32
C VAL A 335 0.08 14.82 24.05
N CYS A 336 0.01 15.84 24.90
CA CYS A 336 -0.83 17.01 24.68
C CYS A 336 -0.08 18.00 23.79
N LEU A 337 -0.64 18.26 22.62
CA LEU A 337 -0.13 19.18 21.61
C LEU A 337 -1.15 20.34 21.51
N ASN A 338 -0.85 21.36 20.71
CA ASN A 338 -1.59 22.63 20.69
C ASN A 338 -3.13 22.48 20.72
N GLN A 339 -3.70 21.84 19.70
CA GLN A 339 -5.15 21.59 19.58
C GLN A 339 -5.50 20.11 19.41
N CYS A 340 -4.55 19.23 19.72
CA CYS A 340 -4.68 17.80 19.55
C CYS A 340 -3.89 17.01 20.59
N THR A 341 -4.21 15.73 20.69
CA THR A 341 -3.50 14.76 21.51
C THR A 341 -3.16 13.57 20.65
N ALA A 342 -1.99 12.99 20.81
CA ALA A 342 -1.58 11.82 20.07
C ALA A 342 -0.97 10.75 20.98
N ALA A 343 -1.10 9.48 20.58
CA ALA A 343 -0.43 8.35 21.21
C ALA A 343 -0.11 7.30 20.14
N PHE A 344 1.06 6.68 20.23
CA PHE A 344 1.59 5.78 19.20
C PHE A 344 1.85 4.40 19.77
N VAL A 345 1.42 3.37 19.04
CA VAL A 345 1.64 1.96 19.36
C VAL A 345 2.32 1.28 18.17
N CYS A 346 3.43 0.57 18.40
CA CYS A 346 4.05 -0.29 17.39
C CYS A 346 3.51 -1.71 17.50
N GLY A 347 3.03 -2.26 16.40
CA GLY A 347 2.69 -3.69 16.31
C GLY A 347 3.93 -4.56 16.17
N GLU A 348 3.79 -5.83 16.54
CA GLU A 348 4.82 -6.84 16.30
C GLU A 348 5.08 -7.01 14.80
N VAL A 349 6.35 -7.25 14.45
CA VAL A 349 6.81 -7.40 13.07
C VAL A 349 7.49 -8.75 12.92
N MET A 350 7.07 -9.48 11.88
CA MET A 350 7.74 -10.69 11.42
C MET A 350 7.97 -10.54 9.92
N VAL A 351 9.21 -10.75 9.49
CA VAL A 351 9.59 -10.62 8.09
C VAL A 351 9.62 -12.01 7.47
N LYS A 352 8.83 -12.22 6.44
CA LYS A 352 8.63 -13.50 5.76
C LYS A 352 9.29 -13.50 4.40
N PHE A 353 10.09 -14.53 4.15
CA PHE A 353 10.43 -14.96 2.81
C PHE A 353 9.37 -15.96 2.35
N ARG A 354 8.94 -15.85 1.08
CA ARG A 354 8.00 -16.82 0.51
C ARG A 354 8.64 -18.21 0.53
N LYS A 355 7.84 -19.24 0.80
CA LYS A 355 8.19 -20.59 0.35
C LYS A 355 8.10 -20.59 -1.17
N GLU A 356 9.05 -21.22 -1.84
CA GLU A 356 8.84 -21.64 -3.21
C GLU A 356 7.54 -22.45 -3.24
N GLU A 357 6.52 -21.94 -3.92
CA GLU A 357 5.41 -22.79 -4.31
C GLU A 357 6.02 -23.85 -5.24
N GLU A 358 6.10 -25.09 -4.76
CA GLU A 358 6.21 -26.26 -5.63
C GLU A 358 4.99 -26.22 -6.57
N GLU A 359 5.16 -25.59 -7.73
CA GLU A 359 4.17 -25.65 -8.80
C GLU A 359 4.12 -27.09 -9.34
N ARG A 360 2.99 -27.75 -9.10
CA ARG A 360 2.55 -28.92 -9.86
C ARG A 360 2.02 -28.51 -11.23
#